data_AF-A0A7Z8ZEG3-F1
#
_entry.id   AF-A0A7Z8ZEG3-F1
#
_cell.length_a   1.000
_cell.length_b   1.000
_cell.length_c   1.000
_cell.angle_alpha   90.00
_cell.angle_beta   90.00
_cell.angle_gamma   90.00
#
_symmetry.space_group_name_H-M   'P 1'
#
loop_
_entity.id
_entity.type
_entity.pdbx_description
1 polymer ?
#
loop_
_entity_poly.entity_id
_entity_poly.type
_entity_poly.pdbx_seq_one_letter_code
_entity_poly.pdbx_strand_id
1 'polypeptide(L)'
;MTTRPFPLLAAAAIVGVIPFHTVLAASAVTFADKVCDVTQYGAEGHRLQIALNTDAIQKAIDDCAAAGGGTVRVPKGNYLTNPLFLKSNIRLKLEKDATLVASSEVAAWRGDEKTQYAAAENGWLPFISIADAQKRRYRG
;
A
#
# COMPACT_ATOMS: atom_id res chain seq x y z
N MET A 1 46.66 -24.43 -47.31
CA MET A 1 46.62 -23.11 -47.96
C MET A 1 45.91 -22.16 -47.01
N THR A 2 46.65 -21.40 -46.20
CA THR A 2 47.03 -19.97 -46.41
C THR A 2 45.92 -19.03 -45.92
N THR A 3 46.08 -18.06 -45.01
CA THR A 3 47.20 -17.48 -44.25
C THR A 3 46.59 -16.49 -43.24
N ARG A 4 47.05 -16.50 -41.98
CA ARG A 4 46.97 -15.36 -41.03
C ARG A 4 47.90 -14.24 -41.55
N PRO A 5 47.72 -12.91 -41.26
CA PRO A 5 47.97 -12.37 -39.91
C PRO A 5 47.25 -11.04 -39.51
N PHE A 6 47.42 -10.72 -38.22
CA PHE A 6 47.11 -9.48 -37.49
C PHE A 6 47.95 -8.26 -37.98
N PRO A 7 47.58 -7.04 -37.57
CA PRO A 7 48.48 -6.34 -36.64
C PRO A 7 47.83 -5.56 -35.49
N LEU A 8 48.70 -5.28 -34.52
CA LEU A 8 48.57 -4.64 -33.22
C LEU A 8 48.40 -3.11 -33.30
N LEU A 9 47.69 -2.54 -32.33
CA LEU A 9 47.90 -1.16 -31.87
C LEU A 9 47.72 -1.12 -30.35
N ALA A 10 48.72 -0.53 -29.69
CA ALA A 10 48.84 -0.35 -28.25
C ALA A 10 48.13 0.92 -27.76
N ALA A 11 47.67 0.93 -26.51
CA ALA A 11 47.65 2.12 -25.66
C ALA A 11 47.44 1.73 -24.18
N ALA A 12 48.15 2.42 -23.31
CA ALA A 12 48.27 2.18 -21.89
C ALA A 12 47.20 2.87 -21.04
N ALA A 13 47.03 2.33 -19.82
CA ALA A 13 46.58 2.95 -18.58
C ALA A 13 45.20 3.64 -18.53
N ILE A 14 44.36 3.26 -17.56
CA ILE A 14 43.83 4.14 -16.49
C ILE A 14 43.40 3.25 -15.30
N VAL A 15 43.82 3.70 -14.13
CA VAL A 15 43.52 3.25 -12.77
C VAL A 15 42.01 3.31 -12.48
N GLY A 16 41.49 2.32 -11.76
CA GLY A 16 40.22 2.47 -11.06
C GLY A 16 39.50 1.15 -10.83
N VAL A 17 39.94 0.35 -9.87
CA VAL A 17 39.09 -0.72 -9.31
C VAL A 17 38.03 -0.01 -8.46
N ILE A 18 36.86 0.17 -9.05
CA ILE A 18 35.67 0.75 -8.42
C ILE A 18 35.36 -0.10 -7.17
N PRO A 19 35.10 0.50 -5.99
CA PRO A 19 34.71 -0.25 -4.81
C PRO A 19 33.45 -1.05 -5.15
N PHE A 20 33.50 -2.35 -4.86
CA PHE A 20 32.37 -3.26 -4.96
C PHE A 20 31.32 -2.79 -3.94
N HIS A 21 30.49 -1.81 -4.33
CA HIS A 21 29.33 -1.45 -3.55
C HIS A 21 28.44 -2.68 -3.56
N THR A 22 28.33 -3.32 -2.40
CA THR A 22 27.27 -4.28 -2.10
C THR A 22 25.95 -3.56 -2.33
N VAL A 23 25.40 -3.70 -3.54
CA VAL A 23 24.05 -3.28 -3.86
C VAL A 23 23.15 -4.15 -3.00
N LEU A 24 22.69 -3.59 -1.88
CA LEU A 24 21.64 -4.20 -1.09
C LEU A 24 20.41 -4.27 -1.99
N ALA A 25 20.14 -5.45 -2.54
CA ALA A 25 18.96 -5.67 -3.38
C ALA A 25 17.74 -5.26 -2.56
N ALA A 26 17.11 -4.16 -2.94
CA ALA A 26 15.85 -3.73 -2.36
C ALA A 26 14.84 -4.83 -2.65
N SER A 27 14.37 -5.53 -1.60
CA SER A 27 13.32 -6.52 -1.75
C SER A 27 12.08 -5.79 -2.28
N ALA A 28 11.74 -6.04 -3.54
CA ALA A 28 10.51 -5.51 -4.11
C ALA A 28 9.34 -6.06 -3.28
N VAL A 29 8.52 -5.15 -2.73
CA VAL A 29 7.29 -5.54 -2.04
C VAL A 29 6.34 -6.07 -3.11
N THR A 30 6.26 -7.40 -3.22
CA THR A 30 5.28 -8.07 -4.06
C THR A 30 3.97 -8.16 -3.31
N PHE A 31 2.89 -7.80 -3.98
CA PHE A 31 1.53 -7.91 -3.47
C PHE A 31 0.83 -9.00 -4.26
N ALA A 32 -0.08 -9.75 -3.63
CA ALA A 32 -0.87 -10.75 -4.34
C ALA A 32 -1.81 -10.09 -5.38
N ASP A 33 -2.04 -10.76 -6.51
CA ASP A 33 -2.88 -10.29 -7.63
C ASP A 33 -4.39 -10.40 -7.36
N LYS A 34 -4.80 -10.61 -6.11
CA LYS A 34 -6.21 -10.65 -5.72
C LYS A 34 -6.80 -9.23 -5.80
N VAL A 35 -7.93 -9.11 -6.50
CA VAL A 35 -8.72 -7.88 -6.62
C VAL A 35 -10.04 -8.07 -5.90
N CYS A 36 -10.25 -7.31 -4.83
CA CYS A 36 -11.53 -7.21 -4.14
C CYS A 36 -12.20 -5.91 -4.58
N ASP A 37 -13.24 -6.00 -5.41
CA ASP A 37 -14.02 -4.85 -5.86
C ASP A 37 -15.08 -4.49 -4.82
N VAL A 38 -14.97 -3.30 -4.22
CA VAL A 38 -15.86 -2.82 -3.15
C VAL A 38 -17.34 -2.81 -3.53
N THR A 39 -17.68 -2.68 -4.81
CA THR A 39 -19.08 -2.74 -5.27
C THR A 39 -19.68 -4.13 -5.09
N GLN A 40 -18.86 -5.19 -5.11
CA GLN A 40 -19.30 -6.55 -4.81
C GLN A 40 -19.57 -6.79 -3.31
N TYR A 41 -19.15 -5.84 -2.48
CA TYR A 41 -19.39 -5.83 -1.04
C TYR A 41 -20.45 -4.78 -0.64
N GLY A 42 -21.18 -4.21 -1.60
CA GLY A 42 -22.29 -3.28 -1.36
C GLY A 42 -21.92 -1.80 -1.35
N ALA A 43 -20.73 -1.41 -1.81
CA ALA A 43 -20.37 0.00 -1.93
C ALA A 43 -21.06 0.65 -3.15
N GLU A 44 -21.86 1.68 -2.93
CA GLU A 44 -22.57 2.43 -3.98
C GLU A 44 -21.90 3.79 -4.21
N GLY A 45 -21.25 3.96 -5.36
CA GLY A 45 -20.48 5.16 -5.71
C GLY A 45 -21.29 6.29 -6.35
N HIS A 46 -22.62 6.20 -6.38
CA HIS A 46 -23.50 7.11 -7.11
C HIS A 46 -24.18 8.08 -6.12
N ARG A 47 -24.00 9.38 -6.37
CA ARG A 47 -24.22 10.46 -5.41
C ARG A 47 -25.66 10.55 -4.88
N LEU A 48 -25.77 10.99 -3.61
CA LEU A 48 -26.96 11.42 -2.83
C LEU A 48 -27.55 10.44 -1.80
N GLN A 49 -26.91 9.30 -1.56
CA GLN A 49 -27.06 8.60 -0.27
C GLN A 49 -25.77 8.73 0.53
N ILE A 50 -25.90 9.22 1.76
CA ILE A 50 -24.89 9.17 2.83
C ILE A 50 -24.84 7.69 3.28
N ALA A 51 -24.52 6.77 2.37
CA ALA A 51 -24.29 5.40 2.72
C ALA A 51 -22.88 5.33 3.30
N LEU A 52 -22.78 4.92 4.56
CA LEU A 52 -21.51 4.72 5.22
C LEU A 52 -20.85 3.46 4.64
N ASN A 53 -19.73 3.63 3.94
CA ASN A 53 -19.03 2.54 3.24
C ASN A 53 -17.95 1.87 4.10
N THR A 54 -17.82 2.26 5.37
CA THR A 54 -16.77 1.79 6.28
C THR A 54 -16.71 0.26 6.31
N ASP A 55 -17.85 -0.40 6.52
CA ASP A 55 -17.90 -1.85 6.69
C ASP A 55 -17.52 -2.59 5.42
N ALA A 56 -17.99 -2.12 4.26
CA ALA A 56 -17.66 -2.72 2.96
C ALA A 56 -16.15 -2.62 2.66
N ILE A 57 -15.56 -1.44 2.89
CA ILE A 57 -14.13 -1.21 2.64
C ILE A 57 -13.27 -1.96 3.66
N GLN A 58 -13.65 -1.95 4.94
CA GLN A 58 -12.92 -2.66 5.99
C GLN A 58 -12.96 -4.18 5.76
N LYS A 59 -14.11 -4.71 5.34
CA LYS A 59 -14.22 -6.12 4.97
C LYS A 59 -13.33 -6.48 3.78
N ALA A 60 -13.25 -5.64 2.76
CA ALA A 60 -12.34 -5.87 1.63
C ALA A 60 -10.87 -5.89 2.06
N ILE A 61 -10.47 -5.00 2.98
CA ILE A 61 -9.13 -5.01 3.60
C ILE A 61 -8.90 -6.31 4.35
N ASP A 62 -9.86 -6.74 5.16
CA ASP A 62 -9.76 -7.95 5.97
C ASP A 62 -9.68 -9.22 5.11
N ASP A 63 -10.50 -9.33 4.07
CA ASP A 63 -10.52 -10.44 3.12
C ASP A 63 -9.22 -10.54 2.30
N CYS A 64 -8.60 -9.41 1.96
CA CYS A 64 -7.27 -9.38 1.33
C CYS A 64 -6.18 -9.78 2.32
N ALA A 65 -6.24 -9.27 3.56
CA ALA A 65 -5.22 -9.54 4.57
C ALA A 65 -5.23 -11.01 4.99
N ALA A 66 -6.42 -11.60 5.16
CA ALA A 66 -6.59 -13.03 5.45
C ALA A 66 -6.04 -13.92 4.32
N ALA A 67 -6.00 -13.42 3.08
CA ALA A 67 -5.38 -14.10 1.94
C ALA A 67 -3.86 -13.90 1.85
N GLY A 68 -3.22 -13.25 2.83
CA GLY A 68 -1.78 -12.96 2.86
C GLY A 68 -1.39 -11.59 2.30
N GLY A 69 -2.36 -10.77 1.92
CA GLY A 69 -2.16 -9.45 1.31
C GLY A 69 -2.86 -9.32 -0.05
N GLY A 70 -2.78 -8.14 -0.66
CA GLY A 70 -3.39 -7.90 -1.97
C GLY A 70 -3.71 -6.43 -2.25
N THR A 71 -4.47 -6.20 -3.32
CA THR A 71 -4.91 -4.84 -3.71
C THR A 71 -6.41 -4.68 -3.45
N VAL A 72 -6.75 -3.74 -2.56
CA VAL A 72 -8.12 -3.26 -2.38
C VAL A 72 -8.34 -2.14 -3.39
N ARG A 73 -9.17 -2.39 -4.40
CA ARG A 73 -9.45 -1.45 -5.50
C ARG A 73 -10.69 -0.62 -5.17
N VAL A 74 -10.53 0.70 -5.17
CA VAL A 74 -11.62 1.67 -4.99
C VAL A 74 -11.87 2.34 -6.35
N PRO A 75 -12.94 1.96 -7.09
CA PRO A 75 -13.23 2.52 -8.39
C PRO A 75 -13.69 3.98 -8.29
N LYS A 76 -13.84 4.65 -9.43
CA LYS A 76 -14.39 6.02 -9.51
C LYS A 76 -15.67 6.17 -8.67
N GLY A 77 -15.73 7.20 -7.85
CA GLY A 77 -16.87 7.45 -6.95
C GLY A 77 -16.48 8.28 -5.73
N ASN A 78 -17.48 8.68 -4.94
CA ASN A 78 -17.28 9.30 -3.64
C ASN A 78 -17.74 8.33 -2.55
N TYR A 79 -16.85 7.96 -1.64
CA TYR A 79 -17.12 6.96 -0.61
C TYR A 79 -17.03 7.61 0.76
N LEU A 80 -18.17 7.79 1.43
CA LEU A 80 -18.20 8.29 2.80
C LEU A 80 -17.76 7.19 3.77
N THR A 81 -16.74 7.45 4.58
CA THR A 81 -16.19 6.46 5.53
C THR A 81 -15.85 7.09 6.89
N ASN A 82 -15.95 6.25 7.92
CA ASN A 82 -15.28 6.45 9.19
C ASN A 82 -13.77 6.09 9.04
N PRO A 83 -12.96 6.19 10.11
CA PRO A 83 -11.57 5.72 10.06
C PRO A 83 -11.43 4.30 9.48
N LEU A 84 -10.45 4.12 8.60
CA LEU A 84 -10.11 2.84 7.98
C LEU A 84 -8.81 2.30 8.56
N PHE A 85 -8.75 0.99 8.75
CA PHE A 85 -7.62 0.30 9.38
C PHE A 85 -6.97 -0.66 8.40
N LEU A 86 -5.87 -0.23 7.78
CA LEU A 86 -5.07 -1.04 6.86
C LEU A 86 -4.28 -2.12 7.60
N LYS A 87 -4.09 -3.27 6.96
CA LYS A 87 -3.31 -4.39 7.46
C LYS A 87 -2.00 -4.54 6.68
N SER A 88 -1.10 -5.41 7.17
CA SER A 88 0.12 -5.77 6.46
C SER A 88 -0.15 -6.25 5.03
N ASN A 89 0.75 -5.91 4.10
CA ASN A 89 0.71 -6.33 2.70
C ASN A 89 -0.56 -5.93 1.94
N ILE A 90 -1.23 -4.86 2.36
CA ILE A 90 -2.38 -4.29 1.65
C ILE A 90 -1.96 -3.06 0.84
N ARG A 91 -2.37 -3.05 -0.43
CA ARG A 91 -2.34 -1.87 -1.31
C ARG A 91 -3.75 -1.33 -1.45
N LEU A 92 -4.03 -0.17 -0.87
CA LEU A 92 -5.27 0.56 -1.13
C LEU A 92 -5.10 1.40 -2.40
N LYS A 93 -5.74 0.99 -3.49
CA LYS A 93 -5.63 1.64 -4.80
C LYS A 93 -6.90 2.42 -5.13
N LEU A 94 -6.81 3.75 -5.03
CA LEU A 94 -7.83 4.65 -5.53
C LEU A 94 -7.65 4.82 -7.03
N GLU A 95 -8.67 4.50 -7.81
CA GLU A 95 -8.65 4.73 -9.24
C GLU A 95 -8.89 6.20 -9.58
N LYS A 96 -8.71 6.54 -10.87
CA LYS A 96 -8.99 7.89 -11.36
C LYS A 96 -10.41 8.30 -10.96
N ASP A 97 -10.53 9.50 -10.39
CA ASP A 97 -11.78 10.09 -9.90
C ASP A 97 -12.42 9.35 -8.69
N ALA A 98 -11.67 8.50 -7.98
CA ALA A 98 -12.09 7.96 -6.69
C ALA A 98 -11.76 8.93 -5.55
N THR A 99 -12.70 9.17 -4.64
CA THR A 99 -12.53 10.05 -3.48
C THR A 99 -13.05 9.36 -2.22
N LEU A 100 -12.21 9.26 -1.20
CA LEU A 100 -12.64 8.90 0.15
C LEU A 100 -13.05 10.18 0.89
N VAL A 101 -14.26 10.19 1.42
CA VAL A 101 -14.85 11.32 2.13
C VAL A 101 -14.93 10.96 3.61
N ALA A 102 -14.26 11.71 4.46
CA ALA A 102 -14.33 11.55 5.91
C ALA A 102 -15.75 11.89 6.41
N SER A 103 -16.33 11.02 7.23
CA SER A 103 -17.61 11.31 7.90
C SER A 103 -17.47 12.45 8.90
N SER A 104 -18.55 13.22 9.08
CA SER A 104 -18.61 14.28 10.09
C SER A 104 -19.05 13.80 11.48
N GLU A 105 -19.21 12.49 11.67
CA GLU A 105 -19.71 11.89 12.90
C GLU A 105 -18.61 11.83 13.96
N VAL A 106 -18.58 12.77 14.89
CA VAL A 106 -17.49 12.93 15.88
C VAL A 106 -17.23 11.66 16.68
N ALA A 107 -18.27 10.91 17.05
CA ALA A 107 -18.13 9.67 17.81
C ALA A 107 -17.28 8.62 17.08
N ALA A 108 -17.36 8.57 15.74
CA ALA A 108 -16.59 7.63 14.93
C ALA A 108 -15.07 7.89 14.93
N TRP A 109 -14.65 9.08 15.39
CA TRP A 109 -13.24 9.49 15.41
C TRP A 109 -12.60 9.37 16.80
N ARG A 110 -13.33 8.83 17.77
CA ARG A 110 -12.82 8.55 19.11
C ARG A 110 -12.36 7.11 19.18
N GLY A 111 -11.12 6.90 19.62
CA GLY A 111 -10.61 5.56 19.88
C GLY A 111 -11.43 4.88 20.97
N ASP A 112 -11.79 3.63 20.74
CA ASP A 112 -12.36 2.72 21.74
C ASP A 112 -11.30 1.70 22.22
N GLU A 113 -11.68 0.76 23.07
CA GLU A 113 -10.77 -0.29 23.55
C GLU A 113 -10.10 -1.08 22.41
N LYS A 114 -10.80 -1.26 21.29
CA LYS A 114 -10.32 -2.05 20.14
C LYS A 114 -9.45 -1.23 19.20
N THR A 115 -9.58 0.08 19.17
CA THR A 115 -8.92 0.99 18.21
C THR A 115 -7.94 1.95 18.88
N GLN A 116 -7.81 1.92 20.21
CA GLN A 116 -6.87 2.74 20.99
C GLN A 116 -5.43 2.68 20.49
N TYR A 117 -5.00 1.55 19.91
CA TYR A 117 -3.65 1.40 19.35
C TYR A 117 -3.37 2.37 18.19
N ALA A 118 -4.42 2.85 17.51
CA ALA A 118 -4.35 3.76 16.38
C ALA A 118 -4.71 5.20 16.78
N ALA A 119 -5.22 5.41 17.99
CA ALA A 119 -5.56 6.74 18.46
C ALA A 119 -4.28 7.55 18.72
N ALA A 120 -4.29 8.83 18.34
CA ALA A 120 -3.27 9.78 18.77
C ALA A 120 -3.37 10.02 20.29
N GLU A 121 -2.35 10.65 20.87
CA GLU A 121 -2.30 10.95 22.32
C GLU A 121 -3.51 11.75 22.82
N ASN A 122 -4.16 12.48 21.93
CA ASN A 122 -5.38 13.26 22.19
C ASN A 122 -6.69 12.44 22.02
N GLY A 123 -6.60 11.12 21.83
CA GLY A 123 -7.73 10.21 21.69
C GLY A 123 -8.47 10.28 20.35
N TRP A 124 -7.97 11.03 19.37
CA TRP A 124 -8.53 11.07 18.02
C TRP A 124 -7.91 9.98 17.13
N LEU A 125 -8.75 9.30 16.35
CA LEU A 125 -8.31 8.39 15.30
C LEU A 125 -7.92 9.17 14.04
N PRO A 126 -6.84 8.79 13.35
CA PRO A 126 -6.55 9.32 12.03
C PRO A 126 -7.48 8.68 10.99
N PHE A 127 -7.65 9.34 9.85
CA PHE A 127 -8.56 8.88 8.79
C PHE A 127 -8.18 7.51 8.22
N ILE A 128 -6.87 7.26 8.07
CA ILE A 128 -6.34 5.97 7.65
C ILE A 128 -5.23 5.58 8.64
N SER A 129 -5.39 4.43 9.27
CA SER A 129 -4.44 3.85 10.22
C SER A 129 -3.84 2.57 9.66
N ILE A 130 -2.67 2.17 10.15
CA ILE A 130 -2.10 0.84 9.88
C ILE A 130 -2.16 0.03 11.16
N ALA A 131 -3.06 -0.96 11.20
CA ALA A 131 -3.40 -1.71 12.41
C ALA A 131 -2.51 -2.92 12.69
N ASP A 132 -1.85 -3.44 11.66
CA ASP A 132 -1.01 -4.64 11.76
C ASP A 132 0.29 -4.46 10.97
N ALA A 133 0.90 -3.27 11.01
CA ALA A 133 2.26 -3.14 10.49
C ALA A 133 3.19 -3.89 11.44
N GLN A 134 3.58 -5.11 11.07
CA GLN A 134 4.72 -5.77 11.67
C GLN A 134 5.88 -4.78 11.63
N LYS A 135 6.29 -4.28 12.81
CA LYS A 135 7.39 -3.34 12.96
C LYS A 135 8.63 -4.04 12.43
N ARG A 136 8.94 -3.89 11.14
CA ARG A 136 10.23 -4.32 10.61
C ARG A 136 11.26 -3.53 11.40
N ARG A 137 11.91 -4.19 12.38
CA ARG A 137 13.07 -3.62 13.06
C ARG A 137 14.04 -3.25 11.94
N TYR A 138 14.26 -1.96 11.73
CA TYR A 138 15.43 -1.50 11.00
C TYR A 138 16.62 -1.97 11.84
N ARG A 139 17.22 -3.09 11.42
CA ARG A 139 18.41 -3.63 12.03
C ARG A 139 19.56 -2.86 11.40
N GLY A 140 20.05 -1.86 12.13
CA GLY A 140 21.32 -1.21 11.85
C GLY A 140 22.49 -2.16 12.05
#